data_AF-A0A317XUE0-F1
#
_entry.id   AF-A0A317XUE0-F1
#
_cell.length_a   1.000
_cell.length_b   1.000
_cell.length_c   1.000
_cell.angle_alpha   90.00
_cell.angle_beta   90.00
_cell.angle_gamma   90.00
#
_symmetry.space_group_name_H-M   'P 1'
#
loop_
_entity.id
_entity.type
_entity.pdbx_description
1 polymer ?
#
loop_
_entity_poly.entity_id
_entity_poly.type
_entity_poly.pdbx_seq_one_letter_code
_entity_poly.pdbx_strand_id
1 'polypeptide(L)'
;MTAAGRLALALGTLIFLHAAYSTYEQLSIRKSLGQVDVESQRMPIDITIETLVSFFVILIGVSMTAAPLKEVTWASEMRKRTVDEVDSRSSFATLTHRGQVLFGSE
;
A
#
# COMPACT_ATOMS: atom_id res chain seq x y z
N MET A 1 5.73 1.75 6.89
CA MET A 1 4.27 1.62 6.72
C MET A 1 3.62 2.00 8.05
N THR A 2 2.80 3.04 8.08
CA THR A 2 2.18 3.51 9.32
C THR A 2 1.03 2.57 9.72
N ALA A 3 0.92 2.23 11.01
CA ALA A 3 -0.19 1.40 11.50
C ALA A 3 -1.56 2.07 11.24
N ALA A 4 -1.60 3.40 11.37
CA ALA A 4 -2.77 4.21 11.06
C ALA A 4 -3.22 4.09 9.58
N GLY A 5 -2.28 4.11 8.62
CA GLY A 5 -2.61 3.96 7.19
C GLY A 5 -3.23 2.60 6.88
N ARG A 6 -2.73 1.52 7.50
CA ARG A 6 -3.30 0.17 7.36
C ARG A 6 -4.70 0.06 7.96
N LEU A 7 -4.91 0.67 9.13
CA LEU A 7 -6.24 0.71 9.77
C LEU A 7 -7.24 1.52 8.94
N ALA A 8 -6.85 2.69 8.45
CA ALA A 8 -7.68 3.52 7.58
C ALA A 8 -8.04 2.79 6.28
N LEU A 9 -7.06 2.09 5.67
CA LEU A 9 -7.30 1.28 4.49
C LEU A 9 -8.29 0.14 4.77
N ALA A 10 -8.09 -0.62 5.85
CA ALA A 10 -8.99 -1.73 6.21
C ALA A 10 -10.42 -1.26 6.50
N LEU A 11 -10.58 -0.19 7.29
CA LEU A 11 -11.89 0.40 7.59
C LEU A 11 -12.54 0.97 6.33
N GLY A 12 -11.79 1.72 5.52
CA GLY A 12 -12.28 2.26 4.25
C GLY A 12 -12.76 1.16 3.30
N THR A 13 -12.02 0.06 3.18
CA THR A 13 -12.42 -1.09 2.37
C THR A 13 -13.69 -1.76 2.91
N LEU A 14 -13.82 -1.92 4.23
CA LEU A 14 -15.04 -2.49 4.84
C LEU A 14 -16.27 -1.61 4.58
N ILE A 15 -16.16 -0.30 4.76
CA ILE A 15 -17.27 0.64 4.49
C ILE A 15 -17.61 0.65 2.99
N PHE A 16 -16.61 0.60 2.12
CA PHE A 16 -16.83 0.54 0.68
C PHE A 16 -17.57 -0.75 0.26
N LEU A 17 -17.20 -1.90 0.85
CA LEU A 17 -17.92 -3.16 0.64
C LEU A 17 -19.35 -3.11 1.19
N HIS A 18 -19.56 -2.46 2.33
CA HIS A 18 -20.89 -2.23 2.88
C HIS A 18 -21.77 -1.41 1.93
N ALA A 19 -21.23 -0.32 1.38
CA ALA A 19 -21.94 0.51 0.40
C ALA A 19 -22.19 -0.22 -0.93
N ALA A 20 -21.27 -1.07 -1.37
CA ALA A 20 -21.45 -1.94 -2.54
C ALA A 20 -22.57 -2.96 -2.33
N TYR A 21 -22.63 -3.59 -1.14
CA TYR A 21 -23.73 -4.49 -0.77
C TYR A 21 -25.07 -3.74 -0.72
N SER A 22 -25.11 -2.56 -0.11
CA SER A 22 -26.32 -1.72 -0.05
C SER A 22 -26.82 -1.34 -1.44
N THR A 23 -25.90 -1.05 -2.37
CA THR A 23 -26.25 -0.80 -3.78
C THR A 23 -26.85 -2.05 -4.43
N TYR A 24 -26.25 -3.22 -4.19
CA TYR A 24 -26.74 -4.49 -4.72
C TYR A 24 -28.15 -4.83 -4.19
N GLU A 25 -28.37 -4.70 -2.90
CA GLU A 25 -29.67 -4.93 -2.26
C GLU A 25 -30.74 -4.02 -2.86
N GLN A 26 -30.44 -2.72 -2.98
CA GLN A 26 -31.38 -1.74 -3.54
C GLN A 26 -31.72 -2.04 -5.01
N LEU A 27 -30.74 -2.45 -5.81
CA LEU A 27 -30.97 -2.88 -7.19
C LEU A 27 -31.79 -4.17 -7.27
N SER A 28 -31.53 -5.12 -6.37
CA SER A 28 -32.28 -6.38 -6.29
C SER A 28 -33.75 -6.14 -5.95
N ILE A 29 -34.03 -5.29 -4.95
CA ILE A 29 -35.39 -4.91 -4.55
C ILE A 29 -36.11 -4.24 -5.71
N ARG A 30 -35.52 -3.25 -6.36
CA ARG A 30 -36.13 -2.55 -7.51
C ARG A 30 -36.46 -3.49 -8.66
N LYS A 31 -35.54 -4.42 -8.96
CA LYS A 31 -35.75 -5.45 -9.99
C LYS A 31 -36.92 -6.36 -9.63
N SER A 32 -37.05 -6.76 -8.35
CA SER A 32 -38.16 -7.60 -7.89
C SER A 32 -39.52 -6.90 -7.95
N LEU A 33 -39.54 -5.57 -7.74
CA LEU A 33 -40.75 -4.74 -7.81
C LEU A 33 -41.15 -4.33 -9.23
N GLY A 34 -40.38 -4.72 -10.25
CA GLY A 34 -40.65 -4.34 -11.65
C GLY A 34 -40.43 -2.85 -11.95
N GLN A 35 -39.77 -2.12 -11.04
CA GLN A 35 -39.47 -0.70 -11.18
C GLN A 35 -38.20 -0.52 -12.03
N VAL A 36 -38.37 -0.46 -13.35
CA VAL A 36 -37.27 -0.31 -14.33
C VAL A 36 -37.24 1.09 -14.96
N ASP A 37 -38.13 1.99 -14.53
CA ASP A 37 -38.27 3.33 -15.09
C ASP A 37 -37.01 4.19 -14.92
N VAL A 38 -36.83 5.17 -15.81
CA VAL A 38 -35.64 6.05 -15.87
C VAL A 38 -35.45 6.85 -14.59
N GLU A 39 -36.53 7.28 -13.91
CA GLU A 39 -36.43 7.94 -12.60
C GLU A 39 -36.01 6.99 -11.48
N SER A 40 -36.38 5.71 -11.57
CA SER A 40 -36.05 4.68 -10.58
C SER A 40 -34.62 4.15 -10.71
N GLN A 41 -33.87 4.57 -11.75
CA GLN A 41 -32.45 4.24 -11.94
C GLN A 41 -31.53 5.05 -11.02
N ARG A 42 -31.99 6.19 -10.50
CA ARG A 42 -31.14 7.05 -9.65
C ARG A 42 -30.88 6.36 -8.30
N MET A 43 -29.61 6.29 -7.91
CA MET A 43 -29.24 5.70 -6.64
C MET A 43 -29.47 6.69 -5.49
N PRO A 44 -29.90 6.23 -4.31
CA PRO A 44 -30.08 7.08 -3.14
C PRO A 44 -28.81 7.87 -2.80
N ILE A 45 -28.99 9.10 -2.31
CA ILE A 45 -27.89 10.03 -2.09
C ILE A 45 -27.01 9.61 -0.90
N ASP A 46 -27.58 8.93 0.08
CA ASP A 46 -26.89 8.32 1.22
C ASP A 46 -25.86 7.28 0.75
N ILE A 47 -26.26 6.30 -0.07
CA ILE A 47 -25.35 5.29 -0.63
C ILE A 47 -24.27 5.96 -1.50
N THR A 48 -24.64 7.00 -2.25
CA THR A 48 -23.70 7.77 -3.08
C THR A 48 -22.66 8.52 -2.23
N ILE A 49 -23.07 9.10 -1.10
CA ILE A 49 -22.15 9.78 -0.17
C ILE A 49 -21.28 8.74 0.56
N GLU A 50 -21.85 7.62 0.99
CA GLU A 50 -21.11 6.56 1.68
C GLU A 50 -20.01 5.95 0.80
N THR A 51 -20.33 5.65 -0.47
CA THR A 51 -19.34 5.19 -1.47
C THR A 51 -18.25 6.24 -1.71
N LEU A 52 -18.61 7.52 -1.84
CA LEU A 52 -17.64 8.59 -2.08
C LEU A 52 -16.71 8.80 -0.88
N VAL A 53 -17.26 8.85 0.33
CA VAL A 53 -16.50 9.02 1.58
C VAL A 53 -15.57 7.83 1.79
N SER A 54 -16.06 6.60 1.64
CA SER A 54 -15.22 5.40 1.78
C SER A 54 -14.08 5.36 0.75
N PHE A 55 -14.34 5.79 -0.49
CA PHE A 55 -13.31 5.95 -1.51
C PHE A 55 -12.21 6.95 -1.09
N PHE A 56 -12.57 8.13 -0.56
CA PHE A 56 -11.59 9.08 -0.05
C PHE A 56 -10.78 8.54 1.13
N VAL A 57 -11.42 7.82 2.05
CA VAL A 57 -10.73 7.17 3.18
C VAL A 57 -9.71 6.14 2.67
N ILE A 58 -10.08 5.34 1.66
CA ILE A 58 -9.16 4.39 1.01
C ILE A 58 -7.99 5.13 0.38
N LEU A 59 -8.22 6.22 -0.37
CA LEU A 59 -7.15 7.01 -0.99
C LEU A 59 -6.15 7.50 0.05
N ILE A 60 -6.63 8.05 1.17
CA ILE A 60 -5.78 8.51 2.27
C ILE A 60 -5.00 7.34 2.87
N GLY A 61 -5.66 6.20 3.13
CA GLY A 61 -5.03 5.00 3.67
C GLY A 61 -3.92 4.44 2.76
N VAL A 62 -4.15 4.43 1.44
CA VAL A 62 -3.14 4.04 0.44
C VAL A 62 -1.97 5.02 0.44
N SER A 63 -2.22 6.32 0.40
CA SER A 63 -1.16 7.35 0.42
C SER A 63 -0.29 7.26 1.68
N MET A 64 -0.88 7.01 2.85
CA MET A 64 -0.14 6.83 4.11
C MET A 64 0.66 5.52 4.17
N THR A 65 0.32 4.55 3.33
CA THR A 65 0.99 3.25 3.25
C THR A 65 2.15 3.26 2.24
N ALA A 66 2.18 4.25 1.34
CA ALA A 66 3.24 4.41 0.35
C ALA A 66 4.64 4.47 0.99
N ALA A 67 5.62 3.90 0.30
CA ALA A 67 7.01 3.99 0.72
C ALA A 67 7.50 5.44 0.64
N PRO A 68 8.39 5.88 1.56
CA PRO A 68 8.97 7.19 1.47
C PRO A 68 9.74 7.34 0.16
N LEU A 69 9.72 8.55 -0.41
CA LEU A 69 10.51 8.86 -1.59
C LEU A 69 11.99 8.68 -1.26
N LYS A 70 12.74 8.09 -2.20
CA LYS A 70 14.19 7.99 -2.12
C LYS A 70 14.82 9.23 -2.76
N GLU A 71 15.91 9.69 -2.17
CA GLU A 71 16.75 10.74 -2.75
C GLU A 71 17.29 10.31 -4.12
N VAL A 72 17.30 11.24 -5.08
CA VAL A 72 17.72 10.97 -6.46
C VAL A 72 19.24 11.06 -6.63
N THR A 73 19.93 11.78 -5.74
CA THR A 73 21.35 12.08 -5.92
C THR A 73 22.25 10.95 -5.43
N TRP A 74 23.21 10.54 -6.27
CA TRP A 74 24.22 9.56 -5.90
C TRP A 74 25.03 9.95 -4.65
N ALA A 75 25.37 11.23 -4.53
CA ALA A 75 26.09 11.75 -3.37
C ALA A 75 25.33 11.53 -2.03
N SER A 76 24.00 11.60 -2.05
CA SER A 76 23.18 11.34 -0.87
C SER A 76 23.15 9.87 -0.45
N GLU A 77 23.26 8.97 -1.43
CA GLU A 77 23.39 7.53 -1.19
C GLU A 77 24.78 7.23 -0.65
N MET A 78 25.83 7.71 -1.34
CA MET A 78 27.22 7.42 -1.01
C MET A 78 27.62 7.90 0.39
N ARG A 79 27.00 8.98 0.89
CA ARG A 79 27.20 9.48 2.26
C ARG A 79 26.80 8.45 3.34
N LYS A 80 25.92 7.51 3.02
CA LYS A 80 25.46 6.47 3.96
C LYS A 80 26.37 5.24 3.98
N ARG A 81 27.31 5.12 3.03
CA ARG A 81 28.23 4.00 2.91
C ARG A 81 29.60 4.33 3.48
N THR A 82 30.29 3.30 3.97
CA THR A 82 31.66 3.43 4.46
C THR A 82 32.67 3.11 3.36
N VAL A 83 33.91 3.58 3.52
CA VAL A 83 35.00 3.26 2.58
C VAL A 83 35.23 1.76 2.53
N ASP A 84 35.22 1.08 3.67
CA ASP A 84 35.43 -0.37 3.76
C ASP A 84 34.36 -1.15 2.97
N GLU A 85 33.11 -0.71 3.01
CA GLU A 85 32.02 -1.34 2.25
C GLU A 85 32.27 -1.24 0.73
N VAL A 86 32.71 -0.08 0.26
CA VAL A 86 32.98 0.18 -1.17
C VAL A 86 34.29 -0.47 -1.64
N ASP A 87 35.28 -0.56 -0.75
CA ASP A 87 36.60 -1.14 -1.04
C ASP A 87 36.59 -2.67 -1.00
N SER A 88 35.66 -3.28 -0.25
CA SER A 88 35.44 -4.73 -0.18
C SER A 88 34.86 -5.32 -1.48
N ARG A 89 35.65 -5.30 -2.55
CA ARG A 89 35.26 -5.83 -3.86
C ARG A 89 35.35 -7.35 -3.86
N SER A 90 34.21 -8.02 -3.71
CA SER A 90 34.11 -9.48 -3.72
C SER A 90 34.72 -10.14 -4.97
N SER A 91 34.64 -9.47 -6.13
CA SER A 91 35.25 -9.95 -7.38
C SER A 91 36.78 -10.05 -7.34
N PHE A 92 37.44 -9.37 -6.40
CA PHE A 92 38.89 -9.42 -6.20
C PHE A 92 39.25 -9.95 -4.80
N ALA A 93 38.30 -10.61 -4.12
CA ALA A 93 38.55 -11.18 -2.81
C ALA A 93 39.64 -12.26 -2.90
N THR A 94 40.69 -12.08 -2.11
CA THR A 94 41.79 -13.04 -2.03
C THR A 94 41.65 -13.86 -0.74
N LEU A 95 41.71 -15.18 -0.85
CA LEU A 95 41.58 -16.08 0.30
C LEU A 95 42.87 -16.23 1.11
N THR A 96 44.03 -15.91 0.52
CA THR A 96 45.33 -15.95 1.19
C THR A 96 45.56 -14.73 2.08
N HIS A 97 44.89 -14.71 3.23
CA HIS A 97 45.03 -13.65 4.24
C HIS A 97 45.20 -14.29 5.62
N ARG A 98 45.71 -13.49 6.57
CA ARG A 98 45.97 -13.92 7.96
C ARG A 98 44.77 -14.52 8.69
N GLY A 99 43.55 -14.27 8.21
CA GLY A 99 42.33 -14.84 8.79
C GLY A 99 42.32 -16.37 8.77
N GLN A 100 42.97 -17.00 7.79
CA GLN A 100 43.08 -18.46 7.73
C GLN A 100 43.83 -19.05 8.94
N VAL A 101 44.87 -18.37 9.44
CA VAL A 101 45.66 -18.84 10.59
C VAL A 101 45.01 -18.42 11.90
N LEU A 102 44.40 -17.23 11.94
CA LEU A 102 43.82 -16.67 13.16
C LEU A 102 42.45 -17.24 13.51
N PHE A 103 41.67 -17.68 12.51
CA PHE A 103 40.28 -18.13 12.69
C PHE A 103 40.00 -19.52 12.09
N GLY A 104 41.01 -20.17 11.52
CA GLY A 104 40.89 -21.50 10.90
C GLY A 104 41.26 -22.67 11.83
N SER A 105 41.03 -22.55 13.15
CA SER A 105 41.25 -23.67 14.08
C SER A 105 40.14 -24.72 13.93
N GLU A 106 40.50 -25.80 13.22
CA GLU A 106 39.78 -27.06 12.89
C GLU A 106 38.38 -26.95 12.26
#